data_AF-A0A0A8ECT3-F1
#
_entry.id   AF-A0A0A8ECT3-F1
#
_cell.length_a   1.000
_cell.length_b   1.000
_cell.length_c   1.000
_cell.angle_alpha   90.00
_cell.angle_beta   90.00
_cell.angle_gamma   90.00
#
_symmetry.space_group_name_H-M   'P 1'
#
loop_
_entity.id
_entity.type
_entity.pdbx_description
1 polymer ?
#
loop_
_entity_poly.entity_id
_entity_poly.type
_entity_poly.pdbx_seq_one_letter_code
_entity_poly.pdbx_strand_id
1 'polypeptide(L)'
;MTSTTGHVHLVDVRTAALPPCQRCGAAVLLSARYRHSWENQAGAAVTGFKETALCPTCDADDPAAAGLLALRGQVRHLDAAHLTALGELVPAWLEAIRQRTPDPAELAAEEALWRAGEL
;
A
#
# COMPACT_ATOMS: atom_id res chain seq x y z
N MET A 1 -20.33 28.62 -1.14
CA MET A 1 -19.88 27.77 -0.02
C MET A 1 -20.05 26.32 -0.46
N THR A 2 -19.04 25.72 -1.08
CA THR A 2 -19.05 24.31 -1.45
C THR A 2 -18.69 23.51 -0.20
N SER A 3 -19.70 22.96 0.46
CA SER A 3 -19.50 21.96 1.51
C SER A 3 -18.78 20.77 0.90
N THR A 4 -17.48 20.64 1.17
CA THR A 4 -16.73 19.41 0.90
C THR A 4 -17.28 18.34 1.83
N THR A 5 -18.24 17.55 1.35
CA THR A 5 -18.67 16.32 2.01
C THR A 5 -17.43 15.43 2.10
N GLY A 6 -16.79 15.39 3.27
CA GLY A 6 -15.66 14.52 3.54
C GLY A 6 -16.10 13.08 3.30
N HIS A 7 -15.62 12.47 2.21
CA HIS A 7 -15.87 11.07 1.95
C HIS A 7 -15.01 10.27 2.92
N VAL A 8 -15.65 9.53 3.82
CA VAL A 8 -14.96 8.57 4.67
C VAL A 8 -14.49 7.42 3.79
N HIS A 9 -13.21 7.41 3.44
CA HIS A 9 -12.60 6.31 2.72
C HIS A 9 -12.14 5.26 3.73
N LEU A 10 -12.89 4.16 3.83
CA LEU A 10 -12.46 3.01 4.63
C LEU A 10 -11.19 2.42 4.03
N VAL A 11 -10.19 2.23 4.89
CA VAL A 11 -8.97 1.48 4.61
C VAL A 11 -9.02 0.22 5.45
N ASP A 12 -8.94 -0.93 4.79
CA ASP A 12 -8.80 -2.22 5.46
C ASP A 12 -7.31 -2.50 5.70
N VAL A 13 -6.93 -2.69 6.96
CA VAL A 13 -5.54 -2.92 7.36
C VAL A 13 -5.42 -4.31 7.96
N ARG A 14 -4.56 -5.14 7.35
CA ARG A 14 -4.29 -6.52 7.76
C ARG A 14 -2.86 -6.63 8.28
N THR A 15 -2.68 -7.29 9.42
CA THR A 15 -1.35 -7.45 10.08
C THR A 15 -0.98 -8.91 10.35
N ALA A 16 -1.84 -9.84 9.96
CA ALA A 16 -1.68 -11.28 10.15
C ALA A 16 -2.10 -12.04 8.88
N ALA A 17 -1.59 -13.26 8.71
CA ALA A 17 -1.84 -14.12 7.54
C ALA A 17 -1.56 -13.41 6.19
N LEU A 18 -0.47 -12.64 6.15
CA LEU A 18 -0.06 -11.90 4.96
C LEU A 18 0.76 -12.79 4.03
N PRO A 19 0.56 -12.71 2.70
CA PRO A 19 1.46 -13.34 1.75
C PRO A 19 2.88 -12.74 1.84
N PRO A 20 3.92 -13.46 1.39
CA PRO A 20 5.26 -12.90 1.29
C PRO A 20 5.29 -11.72 0.31
N CYS A 21 6.29 -10.86 0.46
CA CYS A 21 6.50 -9.72 -0.41
C CYS A 21 6.73 -10.21 -1.84
N GLN A 22 5.95 -9.70 -2.80
CA GLN A 22 6.07 -10.08 -4.20
C GLN A 22 7.39 -9.59 -4.84
N ARG A 23 8.04 -8.58 -4.23
CA ARG A 23 9.32 -8.02 -4.73
C ARG A 23 10.54 -8.83 -4.30
N CYS A 24 10.57 -9.36 -3.08
CA CYS A 24 11.78 -9.98 -2.51
C CYS A 24 11.54 -11.30 -1.75
N GLY A 25 10.28 -11.75 -1.65
CA GLY A 25 9.91 -12.96 -0.91
C GLY A 25 9.91 -12.83 0.63
N ALA A 26 10.37 -11.71 1.20
CA ALA A 26 10.44 -11.52 2.64
C ALA A 26 9.04 -11.39 3.29
N ALA A 27 8.98 -11.60 4.61
CA ALA A 27 7.74 -11.42 5.37
C ALA A 27 7.26 -9.96 5.35
N VAL A 28 5.96 -9.77 5.11
CA VAL A 28 5.29 -8.46 5.11
C VAL A 28 4.78 -8.13 6.51
N LEU A 29 4.89 -6.86 6.93
CA LEU A 29 4.50 -6.41 8.28
C LEU A 29 3.03 -5.97 8.37
N LEU A 30 2.50 -5.38 7.30
CA LEU A 30 1.09 -5.03 7.13
C LEU A 30 0.69 -4.99 5.64
N SER A 31 -0.59 -5.20 5.36
CA SER A 31 -1.20 -4.89 4.06
C SER A 31 -2.34 -3.89 4.25
N ALA A 32 -2.45 -2.92 3.35
CA ALA A 32 -3.53 -1.95 3.34
C ALA A 32 -4.30 -2.04 2.01
N ARG A 33 -5.61 -2.26 2.10
CA ARG A 33 -6.53 -2.27 0.97
C ARG A 33 -7.42 -1.03 1.04
N TYR A 34 -7.45 -0.26 -0.04
CA TYR A 34 -8.14 1.03 -0.09
C TYR A 34 -8.81 1.25 -1.44
N ARG A 35 -9.87 2.06 -1.44
CA ARG A 35 -10.57 2.44 -2.67
C ARG A 35 -9.64 3.28 -3.55
N HIS A 36 -9.63 2.99 -4.84
CA HIS A 36 -8.86 3.73 -5.84
C HIS A 36 -9.68 3.89 -7.11
N SER A 37 -9.48 5.00 -7.80
CA SER A 37 -10.09 5.27 -9.10
C SER A 37 -9.04 5.75 -10.08
N TRP A 38 -9.17 5.32 -11.33
CA TRP A 38 -8.33 5.74 -12.43
C TRP A 38 -9.18 5.94 -13.68
N GLU A 39 -8.66 6.68 -14.66
CA GLU A 39 -9.31 6.83 -15.96
C GLU A 39 -8.82 5.76 -16.92
N ASN A 40 -9.73 5.13 -17.66
CA ASN A 40 -9.36 4.23 -18.74
C ASN A 40 -9.02 5.01 -20.03
N GLN A 41 -8.62 4.31 -21.09
CA GLN A 41 -8.29 4.93 -22.38
C GLN A 41 -9.44 5.73 -23.02
N ALA A 42 -10.70 5.44 -22.65
CA ALA A 42 -11.87 6.17 -23.10
C ALA A 42 -12.21 7.39 -22.22
N GLY A 43 -11.37 7.71 -21.22
CA GLY A 43 -11.60 8.80 -20.26
C GLY A 43 -12.70 8.50 -19.23
N ALA A 44 -13.17 7.25 -19.15
CA ALA A 44 -14.17 6.88 -18.16
C ALA A 44 -13.52 6.53 -16.83
N ALA A 45 -14.07 7.06 -15.74
CA ALA A 45 -13.63 6.74 -14.38
C ALA A 45 -13.98 5.29 -14.03
N VAL A 46 -12.95 4.49 -13.78
CA VAL A 46 -13.06 3.14 -13.24
C VAL A 46 -12.78 3.20 -11.75
N THR A 47 -13.64 2.57 -10.95
CA THR A 47 -13.45 2.50 -9.50
C THR A 47 -13.20 1.07 -9.07
N GLY A 48 -12.20 0.87 -8.21
CA GLY A 48 -11.86 -0.43 -7.66
C GLY A 48 -11.16 -0.31 -6.31
N PHE A 49 -10.44 -1.36 -5.95
CA PHE A 49 -9.59 -1.39 -4.77
C PHE A 49 -8.15 -1.60 -5.21
N LYS A 50 -7.24 -0.87 -4.56
CA LYS A 50 -5.81 -1.14 -4.61
C LYS A 50 -5.39 -1.74 -3.28
N GLU A 51 -4.43 -2.65 -3.33
CA GLU A 51 -3.79 -3.23 -2.16
C GLU A 51 -2.29 -2.95 -2.21
N THR A 52 -1.71 -2.63 -1.06
CA THR A 52 -0.27 -2.41 -0.93
C THR A 52 0.25 -3.04 0.37
N ALA A 53 1.44 -3.60 0.30
CA ALA A 53 2.09 -4.33 1.39
C ALA A 53 3.31 -3.54 1.87
N LEU A 54 3.48 -3.45 3.20
CA LEU A 54 4.67 -2.90 3.84
C LEU A 54 5.72 -3.99 4.05
N CYS A 55 6.77 -3.96 3.24
CA CYS A 55 7.90 -4.88 3.32
C CYS A 55 9.09 -4.20 4.03
N PRO A 56 9.58 -4.76 5.14
CA PRO A 56 10.69 -4.14 5.89
C PRO A 56 12.01 -4.13 5.13
N THR A 57 12.17 -5.00 4.12
CA THR A 57 13.37 -5.03 3.28
C THR A 57 13.26 -4.05 2.13
N CYS A 58 12.16 -4.08 1.38
CA CYS A 58 12.01 -3.29 0.16
C CYS A 58 11.65 -1.82 0.42
N ASP A 59 11.08 -1.52 1.58
CA ASP A 59 10.65 -0.17 1.96
C ASP A 59 11.56 0.43 3.04
N ALA A 60 12.73 -0.18 3.31
CA ALA A 60 13.65 0.24 4.37
C ALA A 60 14.09 1.71 4.23
N ASP A 61 14.32 2.15 3.01
CA ASP A 61 14.76 3.51 2.67
C ASP A 61 13.59 4.44 2.27
N ASP A 62 12.34 3.96 2.38
CA ASP A 62 11.16 4.75 2.02
C ASP A 62 10.76 5.67 3.19
N PRO A 63 10.90 7.00 3.05
CA PRO A 63 10.57 7.94 4.12
C PRO A 63 9.08 7.90 4.49
N ALA A 64 8.19 7.55 3.57
CA ALA A 64 6.76 7.42 3.87
C ALA A 64 6.45 6.15 4.68
N ALA A 65 7.31 5.14 4.61
CA ALA A 65 7.18 3.88 5.33
C ALA A 65 7.82 3.92 6.73
N ALA A 66 8.79 4.83 6.96
CA ALA A 66 9.63 4.85 8.15
C ALA A 66 8.87 4.77 9.48
N GLY A 67 7.79 5.56 9.64
CA GLY A 67 6.98 5.54 10.87
C GLY A 67 6.27 4.21 11.10
N LEU A 68 5.75 3.58 10.04
CA LEU A 68 5.11 2.27 10.12
C LEU A 68 6.11 1.14 10.37
N LEU A 69 7.30 1.23 9.77
CA LEU A 69 8.39 0.29 10.01
C LEU A 69 8.88 0.35 11.46
N ALA A 70 9.05 1.55 12.01
CA ALA A 70 9.40 1.74 13.41
C ALA A 70 8.33 1.14 14.35
N LEU A 71 7.05 1.38 14.06
CA LEU A 71 5.94 0.88 14.86
C LEU A 71 5.80 -0.66 14.80
N ARG A 72 5.89 -1.25 13.61
CA ARG A 72 5.64 -2.69 13.39
C ARG A 72 6.88 -3.57 13.56
N GLY A 73 8.08 -3.03 13.39
CA GLY A 73 9.33 -3.77 13.55
C GLY A 73 9.59 -4.25 14.99
N GLN A 74 8.93 -3.63 15.98
CA GLN A 74 9.18 -3.89 17.41
C GLN A 74 8.03 -4.61 18.11
N VAL A 75 6.87 -4.74 17.47
CA VAL A 75 5.61 -5.06 18.18
C VAL A 75 4.91 -6.28 17.54
N ARG A 76 4.79 -7.36 18.32
CA ARG A 76 4.06 -8.58 17.89
C ARG A 76 2.54 -8.42 17.99
N HIS A 77 2.05 -7.70 19.00
CA HIS A 77 0.62 -7.48 19.25
C HIS A 77 0.32 -5.99 19.42
N LEU A 78 -0.68 -5.49 18.71
CA LEU A 78 -1.09 -4.09 18.76
C LEU A 78 -2.07 -3.89 19.92
N ASP A 79 -1.76 -2.93 20.79
CA ASP A 79 -2.71 -2.41 21.78
C ASP A 79 -3.41 -1.14 21.27
N ALA A 80 -4.25 -0.53 22.12
CA ALA A 80 -5.00 0.68 21.76
C ALA A 80 -4.11 1.86 21.32
N ALA A 81 -2.95 2.08 21.96
CA ALA A 81 -2.05 3.17 21.59
C ALA A 81 -1.42 2.93 20.21
N HIS A 82 -1.03 1.68 19.92
CA HIS A 82 -0.53 1.32 18.60
C HIS A 82 -1.60 1.46 17.50
N LEU A 83 -2.86 1.16 17.83
CA LEU A 83 -3.99 1.35 16.90
C LEU A 83 -4.23 2.83 16.59
N THR A 84 -4.12 3.72 17.58
CA THR A 84 -4.18 5.17 17.35
C THR A 84 -3.05 5.63 16.43
N ALA A 85 -1.81 5.20 16.70
CA ALA A 85 -0.66 5.53 15.85
C ALA A 85 -0.83 5.01 14.40
N LEU A 86 -1.36 3.79 14.22
CA LEU A 86 -1.69 3.26 12.90
C LEU A 86 -2.72 4.13 12.17
N GLY A 87 -3.73 4.64 12.89
CA GLY A 87 -4.75 5.53 12.35
C GLY A 87 -4.19 6.82 11.74
N GLU A 88 -3.04 7.29 12.23
CA GLU A 88 -2.34 8.48 11.71
C GLU A 88 -1.33 8.12 10.61
N LEU A 89 -0.55 7.06 10.82
CA LEU A 89 0.55 6.70 9.93
C LEU A 89 0.08 6.05 8.62
N VAL A 90 -0.97 5.22 8.64
CA VAL A 90 -1.46 4.53 7.43
C VAL A 90 -1.98 5.53 6.39
N PRO A 91 -2.83 6.53 6.72
CA PRO A 91 -3.26 7.52 5.74
C PRO A 91 -2.11 8.30 5.10
N ALA A 92 -1.12 8.72 5.89
CA ALA A 92 0.04 9.46 5.39
C ALA A 92 0.88 8.62 4.41
N TRP A 93 1.13 7.36 4.76
CA TRP A 93 1.82 6.40 3.89
C TRP A 93 1.05 6.13 2.60
N LEU A 94 -0.26 5.90 2.69
CA LEU A 94 -1.11 5.65 1.51
C LEU A 94 -1.19 6.85 0.58
N GLU A 95 -1.19 8.06 1.11
CA GLU A 95 -1.17 9.27 0.28
C GLU A 95 0.11 9.33 -0.56
N ALA A 96 1.27 9.06 0.05
CA ALA A 96 2.53 8.98 -0.68
C ALA A 96 2.50 7.86 -1.74
N ILE A 97 1.97 6.68 -1.42
CA ILE A 97 1.87 5.56 -2.37
C ILE A 97 0.95 5.88 -3.55
N ARG A 98 -0.16 6.59 -3.33
CA ARG A 98 -1.10 6.96 -4.39
C ARG A 98 -0.46 7.85 -5.45
N GLN A 99 0.53 8.64 -5.06
CA GLN A 99 1.25 9.54 -5.95
C GLN A 99 2.41 8.83 -6.69
N ARG A 100 2.75 7.59 -6.33
CA ARG A 100 3.78 6.82 -7.03
C ARG A 100 3.24 6.28 -8.34
N THR A 101 3.92 6.62 -9.43
CA THR A 101 3.79 5.95 -10.71
C THR A 101 4.71 4.74 -10.73
N PRO A 102 4.29 3.58 -11.29
CA PRO A 102 5.20 2.48 -11.55
C PRO A 102 6.40 2.94 -12.37
N ASP A 103 7.58 2.39 -12.09
CA ASP A 103 8.73 2.57 -12.99
C ASP A 103 8.41 1.89 -14.34
N PRO A 104 8.42 2.61 -15.47
CA PRO A 104 8.11 2.03 -16.77
C PRO A 104 9.03 0.85 -17.15
N ALA A 105 10.30 0.87 -16.73
CA ALA A 105 11.26 -0.18 -17.05
C ALA A 105 11.00 -1.44 -16.21
N GLU A 106 10.72 -1.29 -14.91
CA GLU A 106 10.35 -2.43 -14.05
C GLU A 106 9.03 -3.05 -14.52
N LEU A 107 8.04 -2.22 -14.86
CA LEU A 107 6.75 -2.68 -15.36
C LEU A 107 6.90 -3.45 -16.69
N ALA A 108 7.73 -2.97 -17.61
CA ALA A 108 7.99 -3.66 -18.87
C ALA A 108 8.70 -5.02 -18.66
N ALA A 109 9.60 -5.11 -17.68
CA ALA A 109 10.26 -6.36 -17.32
C ALA A 109 9.28 -7.37 -16.70
N GLU A 110 8.41 -6.92 -15.79
CA GLU A 110 7.37 -7.76 -15.18
C GLU A 110 6.35 -8.26 -16.23
N GLU A 111 5.94 -7.39 -17.15
CA GLU A 111 5.05 -7.76 -18.26
C GLU A 111 5.68 -8.84 -19.16
N ALA A 112 6.99 -8.74 -19.43
CA ALA A 112 7.69 -9.73 -20.24
C ALA A 112 7.70 -11.13 -19.58
N LEU A 113 7.96 -11.19 -18.27
CA LEU A 113 7.91 -12.44 -17.49
C LEU A 113 6.50 -13.04 -17.48
N TRP A 114 5.47 -12.19 -17.29
CA TRP A 114 4.08 -12.62 -17.33
C TRP A 114 3.69 -13.22 -18.68
N ARG A 115 4.07 -12.57 -19.79
CA ARG A 115 3.82 -13.09 -21.14
C ARG A 115 4.55 -14.40 -21.44
N ALA A 116 5.70 -14.64 -20.79
CA ALA A 116 6.45 -15.89 -20.90
C ALA A 116 5.86 -17.03 -20.04
N GLY A 117 4.94 -16.73 -19.11
CA GLY A 117 4.39 -17.70 -18.16
C GLY A 117 5.33 -18.01 -17.00
N GLU A 118 6.25 -17.09 -16.69
CA GLU A 118 7.29 -17.23 -15.65
C GLU A 118 6.97 -16.46 -14.36
N LEU A 119 5.78 -15.86 -14.28
CA LEU A 119 5.25 -15.14 -13.12
C LEU A 119 4.26 -15.99 -12.31
#